data_AF-A0A8S4G6J3-F1
#
_entry.id   AF-A0A8S4G6J3-F1
#
_cell.length_a   1.000
_cell.length_b   1.000
_cell.length_c   1.000
_cell.angle_alpha   90.00
_cell.angle_beta   90.00
_cell.angle_gamma   90.00
#
_symmetry.space_group_name_H-M   'P 1'
#
loop_
_entity.id
_entity.type
_entity.pdbx_description
1 polymer ?
#
loop_
_entity_poly.entity_id
_entity_poly.type
_entity_poly.pdbx_seq_one_letter_code
_entity_poly.pdbx_strand_id
1 'polypeptide(L)'
;QELSSITCESYPGGSEIIRESLKHRGVPPESLDIVLASFAKNTISQYNSSLKAWWNFCIRNRINVYESSPTNVLIFLTEIFNSGCGYSSLNTYRSALSIILGKKVTTDDCITRFLKGTYRLRPPRPKYDFTWDPLNVLNYLSSFFPYNNVSVADLVIKTVTLIALASAQRMQTLSLIKLKNIQFQQNSILIKIPDLIKTSRPGTCQPLLNLPYIRESPQICPALSVKSYIDKTKTLRGEQSDDHLFISVRKPYKKVGSQTLGHWVKKALEASGIDVGIFGAHSTRHASTSAAHSAGVNIEVVRKAAGWSDSSNVFLKYYKKDLLRPDANYVEAVFNI
;
A
#
# COMPACT_ATOMS: atom_id res chain seq x y z
N GLN A 1 23.97 39.20 18.18
CA GLN A 1 22.60 39.74 18.16
C GLN A 1 22.12 39.52 16.73
N GLU A 2 21.14 38.68 16.42
CA GLU A 2 19.91 38.33 17.13
C GLU A 2 19.74 36.80 17.18
N LEU A 3 19.66 36.22 18.39
CA LEU A 3 18.87 35.00 18.56
C LEU A 3 17.43 35.48 18.46
N SER A 4 16.81 35.33 17.28
CA SER A 4 15.37 35.48 17.16
C SER A 4 14.71 34.57 18.20
N SER A 5 13.85 35.17 19.00
CA SER A 5 13.10 34.55 20.06
C SER A 5 12.41 33.30 19.52
N ILE A 6 12.86 32.12 19.95
CA ILE A 6 12.11 30.87 19.77
C ILE A 6 10.91 30.99 20.70
N THR A 7 9.86 31.65 20.23
CA THR A 7 8.50 31.46 20.71
C THR A 7 8.21 29.97 20.64
N CYS A 8 7.51 29.45 21.65
CA CYS A 8 7.09 28.05 21.73
C CYS A 8 6.06 27.78 20.61
N GLU A 9 6.53 27.73 19.37
CA GLU A 9 5.69 27.56 18.20
C GLU A 9 5.18 26.13 18.15
N SER A 10 3.86 26.02 18.12
CA SER A 10 3.18 24.75 17.86
C SER A 10 3.61 24.20 16.51
N TYR A 11 3.79 22.88 16.43
CA TYR A 11 4.14 22.21 15.18
C TYR A 11 3.18 22.61 14.03
N PRO A 12 3.68 23.19 12.92
CA PRO A 12 2.85 23.82 11.89
C PRO A 12 2.17 22.82 10.93
N GLY A 13 2.49 21.53 11.06
CA GLY A 13 1.98 20.48 10.16
C GLY A 13 2.98 20.10 9.07
N GLY A 14 2.85 18.88 8.54
CA GLY A 14 3.85 18.26 7.66
C GLY A 14 4.02 18.96 6.31
N SER A 15 2.96 19.54 5.74
CA SER A 15 3.08 20.32 4.50
C SER A 15 3.78 21.64 4.75
N GLU A 16 3.44 22.31 5.86
CA GLU A 16 3.92 23.66 6.14
C GLU A 16 5.39 23.67 6.56
N ILE A 17 5.81 22.72 7.40
CA ILE A 17 7.24 22.57 7.74
C ILE A 17 8.12 22.31 6.51
N ILE A 18 7.60 21.59 5.51
CA ILE A 18 8.31 21.37 4.24
C ILE A 18 8.33 22.66 3.43
N ARG A 19 7.20 23.39 3.35
CA ARG A 19 7.10 24.67 2.66
C ARG A 19 8.10 25.69 3.22
N GLU A 20 8.17 25.84 4.53
CA GLU A 20 9.10 26.75 5.20
C GLU A 20 10.56 26.35 4.96
N SER A 21 10.88 25.06 5.04
CA SER A 21 12.22 24.57 4.68
C SER A 21 12.62 24.96 3.24
N LEU A 22 11.69 24.87 2.28
CA LEU A 22 11.98 25.26 0.90
C LEU A 22 12.23 26.76 0.77
N LYS A 23 11.49 27.60 1.51
CA LYS A 23 11.74 29.06 1.58
C LYS A 23 13.12 29.36 2.15
N HIS A 24 13.49 28.72 3.27
CA HIS A 24 14.82 28.83 3.86
C HIS A 24 15.95 28.43 2.90
N ARG A 25 15.68 27.52 1.95
CA ARG A 25 16.63 27.09 0.93
C ARG A 25 16.61 27.94 -0.34
N GLY A 26 15.89 29.07 -0.33
CA GLY A 26 15.87 30.03 -1.43
C GLY A 26 15.01 29.61 -2.63
N VAL A 27 14.04 28.70 -2.44
CA VAL A 27 13.09 28.37 -3.51
C VAL A 27 12.18 29.58 -3.76
N PRO A 28 12.10 30.09 -5.02
CA PRO A 28 11.25 31.24 -5.34
C PRO A 28 9.77 30.97 -5.01
N PRO A 29 9.01 31.97 -4.51
CA PRO A 29 7.60 31.82 -4.16
C PRO A 29 6.74 31.20 -5.28
N GLU A 30 6.88 31.71 -6.51
CA GLU A 30 6.22 31.18 -7.72
C GLU A 30 6.52 29.71 -8.03
N SER A 31 7.62 29.15 -7.52
CA SER A 31 7.99 27.74 -7.73
C SER A 31 7.57 26.82 -6.58
N LEU A 32 7.17 27.36 -5.42
CA LEU A 32 6.94 26.57 -4.20
C LEU A 32 5.87 25.49 -4.40
N ASP A 33 4.72 25.84 -4.97
CA ASP A 33 3.61 24.90 -5.12
C ASP A 33 3.94 23.78 -6.12
N ILE A 34 4.75 24.08 -7.15
CA ILE A 34 5.23 23.09 -8.11
C ILE A 34 6.20 22.12 -7.44
N VAL A 35 7.14 22.63 -6.64
CA VAL A 35 8.08 21.78 -5.89
C VAL A 35 7.33 20.94 -4.86
N LEU A 36 6.35 21.50 -4.16
CA LEU A 36 5.52 20.77 -3.20
C LEU A 36 4.68 19.68 -3.88
N ALA A 37 4.22 19.89 -5.12
CA ALA A 37 3.49 18.88 -5.89
C ALA A 37 4.32 17.63 -6.23
N SER A 38 5.66 17.69 -6.10
CA SER A 38 6.52 16.51 -6.24
C SER A 38 6.29 15.44 -5.16
N PHE A 39 5.68 15.82 -4.03
CA PHE A 39 5.36 14.91 -2.93
C PHE A 39 3.91 14.44 -3.04
N ALA A 40 3.72 13.12 -3.12
CA ALA A 40 2.38 12.55 -2.98
C ALA A 40 1.81 12.88 -1.58
N LYS A 41 0.50 13.20 -1.51
CA LYS A 41 -0.19 13.52 -0.24
C LYS A 41 0.04 12.48 0.85
N ASN A 42 0.03 11.20 0.48
CA ASN A 42 0.29 10.09 1.41
C ASN A 42 1.73 10.08 1.95
N THR A 43 2.71 10.53 1.15
CA THR A 43 4.11 10.65 1.59
C THR A 43 4.24 11.72 2.67
N ILE A 44 3.62 12.89 2.47
CA ILE A 44 3.59 13.98 3.46
C ILE A 44 2.90 13.50 4.74
N SER A 45 1.74 12.84 4.61
CA SER A 45 1.01 12.27 5.74
C SER A 45 1.85 11.24 6.52
N GLN A 46 2.58 10.37 5.81
CA GLN A 46 3.45 9.37 6.44
C GLN A 46 4.63 10.01 7.19
N TYR A 47 5.21 11.07 6.65
CA TYR A 47 6.35 11.77 7.28
C TYR A 47 5.93 12.74 8.39
N ASN A 48 4.66 13.12 8.47
CA ASN A 48 4.17 14.08 9.46
C ASN A 48 4.50 13.70 10.90
N SER A 49 4.40 12.41 11.27
CA SER A 49 4.77 11.96 12.62
C SER A 49 6.27 12.10 12.88
N SER A 50 7.11 11.80 11.88
CA SER A 50 8.56 11.95 11.98
C SER A 50 8.99 13.40 12.09
N LEU A 51 8.40 14.28 11.27
CA LEU A 51 8.67 15.72 11.28
C LEU A 51 8.19 16.37 12.59
N LYS A 52 7.04 15.96 13.13
CA LYS A 52 6.56 16.41 14.44
C LYS A 52 7.49 16.00 15.58
N ALA A 53 8.00 14.77 15.56
CA ALA A 53 8.95 14.32 16.57
C ALA A 53 10.28 15.11 16.51
N TRP A 54 10.78 15.38 15.30
CA TRP A 54 11.95 16.24 15.10
C TRP A 54 11.71 17.67 15.60
N TRP A 55 10.57 18.26 15.26
CA TRP A 55 10.17 19.59 15.76
C TRP A 55 10.25 19.64 17.29
N ASN A 56 9.60 18.70 17.97
CA ASN A 56 9.60 18.64 19.43
C ASN A 56 11.01 18.43 20.02
N PHE A 57 11.84 17.61 19.36
CA PHE A 57 13.23 17.42 19.73
C PHE A 57 14.02 18.73 19.60
N CYS A 58 13.85 19.46 18.49
CA CYS A 58 14.52 20.73 18.25
C CYS A 58 14.12 21.79 19.28
N ILE A 59 12.82 21.97 19.55
CA ILE A 59 12.33 22.93 20.54
C ILE A 59 12.88 22.60 21.94
N ARG A 60 12.80 21.33 22.36
CA ARG A 60 13.29 20.89 23.68
C ARG A 60 14.80 21.13 23.86
N ASN A 61 15.59 20.95 22.79
CA ASN A 61 17.04 21.07 22.84
C ASN A 61 17.56 22.44 22.35
N ARG A 62 16.68 23.40 22.05
CA ARG A 62 17.01 24.72 21.49
C ARG A 62 17.87 24.65 20.22
N ILE A 63 17.54 23.70 19.34
CA ILE A 63 18.20 23.49 18.05
C ILE A 63 17.32 24.09 16.94
N ASN A 64 17.93 24.71 15.93
CA ASN A 64 17.21 25.17 14.74
C ASN A 64 16.64 23.97 13.95
N VAL A 65 15.35 24.05 13.59
CA VAL A 65 14.61 22.97 12.91
C VAL A 65 15.08 22.74 11.48
N TYR A 66 15.43 23.82 10.78
CA TYR A 66 15.74 23.85 9.35
C TYR A 66 17.25 23.80 9.06
N GLU A 67 18.07 24.18 10.05
CA GLU A 67 19.53 24.18 9.97
C GLU A 67 20.11 23.38 11.14
N SER A 68 20.56 22.15 10.86
CA SER A 68 21.09 21.25 11.88
C SER A 68 22.30 20.47 11.40
N SER A 69 23.10 19.97 12.35
CA SER A 69 24.30 19.18 12.07
C SER A 69 23.98 17.68 12.00
N PRO A 70 24.83 16.88 11.32
CA PRO A 70 24.73 15.42 11.37
C PRO A 70 24.73 14.86 12.81
N THR A 71 25.48 15.49 13.71
CA THR A 71 25.53 15.13 15.13
C THR A 71 24.16 15.24 15.80
N ASN A 72 23.43 16.34 15.59
CA ASN A 72 22.09 16.52 16.16
C ASN A 72 21.09 15.49 15.60
N VAL A 73 21.18 15.19 14.31
CA VAL A 73 20.38 14.13 13.68
C VAL A 73 20.70 12.77 14.30
N LEU A 74 21.97 12.48 14.56
CA LEU A 74 22.40 11.22 15.19
C LEU A 74 21.87 11.09 16.63
N ILE A 75 21.93 12.16 17.42
CA ILE A 75 21.37 12.21 18.79
C ILE A 75 19.86 11.95 18.74
N PHE A 76 19.15 12.63 17.85
CA PHE A 76 17.72 12.41 17.66
C PHE A 76 17.38 10.96 17.26
N LEU A 77 18.07 10.41 16.26
CA LEU A 77 17.85 9.03 15.83
C LEU A 77 18.18 8.02 16.94
N THR A 78 19.14 8.34 17.81
CA THR A 78 19.47 7.53 18.99
C THR A 78 18.32 7.55 20.00
N GLU A 79 17.70 8.70 20.26
CA GLU A 79 16.50 8.80 21.11
C GLU A 79 15.35 7.94 20.55
N ILE A 80 15.09 8.03 19.24
CA ILE A 80 14.08 7.20 18.57
C ILE A 80 14.43 5.71 18.60
N PHE A 81 15.71 5.34 18.50
CA PHE A 81 16.13 3.95 18.63
C PHE A 81 15.91 3.45 20.07
N ASN A 82 16.21 4.26 21.08
CA ASN A 82 16.04 3.91 22.48
C ASN A 82 14.56 3.77 22.87
N SER A 83 13.63 4.42 22.16
CA SER A 83 12.19 4.19 22.33
C SER A 83 11.68 2.86 21.73
N GLY A 84 12.57 2.02 21.19
CA GLY A 84 12.25 0.68 20.68
C GLY A 84 12.08 0.60 19.17
N CYS A 85 12.26 1.69 18.41
CA CYS A 85 12.12 1.66 16.96
C CYS A 85 13.19 0.80 16.28
N GLY A 86 12.78 0.07 15.23
CA GLY A 86 13.69 -0.69 14.37
C GLY A 86 14.22 0.11 13.18
N TYR A 87 15.06 -0.55 12.37
CA TYR A 87 15.69 0.02 11.17
C TYR A 87 14.71 0.73 10.23
N SER A 88 13.60 0.08 9.87
CA SER A 88 12.65 0.63 8.89
C SER A 88 12.04 1.96 9.34
N SER A 89 11.65 2.05 10.61
CA SER A 89 11.11 3.29 11.20
C SER A 89 12.16 4.37 11.23
N LEU A 90 13.37 4.08 11.72
CA LEU A 90 14.49 5.04 11.76
C LEU A 90 14.85 5.57 10.37
N ASN A 91 14.86 4.71 9.36
CA ASN A 91 15.09 5.14 7.99
C ASN A 91 13.95 6.01 7.45
N THR A 92 12.71 5.83 7.91
CA THR A 92 11.61 6.77 7.65
C THR A 92 11.87 8.14 8.29
N TYR A 93 12.30 8.19 9.56
CA TYR A 93 12.70 9.46 10.20
C TYR A 93 13.81 10.16 9.42
N ARG A 94 14.91 9.46 9.12
CA ARG A 94 16.01 10.01 8.32
C ARG A 94 15.54 10.52 6.96
N SER A 95 14.66 9.78 6.27
CA SER A 95 14.14 10.18 4.96
C SER A 95 13.26 11.43 5.04
N ALA A 96 12.44 11.55 6.08
CA ALA A 96 11.65 12.75 6.34
C ALA A 96 12.55 13.96 6.62
N LEU A 97 13.58 13.79 7.46
CA LEU A 97 14.56 14.83 7.74
C LEU A 97 15.34 15.25 6.49
N SER A 98 15.62 14.33 5.58
CA SER A 98 16.31 14.66 4.33
C SER A 98 15.54 15.64 3.45
N ILE A 99 14.22 15.76 3.62
CA ILE A 99 13.42 16.76 2.90
C ILE A 99 13.71 18.15 3.45
N ILE A 100 13.76 18.29 4.77
CA ILE A 100 13.88 19.59 5.42
C ILE A 100 15.32 20.07 5.62
N LEU A 101 16.26 19.16 5.93
CA LEU A 101 17.68 19.46 6.17
C LEU A 101 18.56 19.24 4.93
N GLY A 102 18.00 18.59 3.90
CA GLY A 102 18.76 18.15 2.73
C GLY A 102 19.50 16.83 2.93
N LYS A 103 19.92 16.25 1.79
CA LYS A 103 20.59 14.92 1.77
C LYS A 103 21.94 14.96 2.47
N LYS A 104 22.75 16.00 2.25
CA LYS A 104 24.13 16.10 2.76
C LYS A 104 24.21 15.87 4.28
N VAL A 105 23.28 16.47 5.05
CA VAL A 105 23.22 16.33 6.51
C VAL A 105 22.77 14.92 6.94
N THR A 106 21.84 14.31 6.20
CA THR A 106 21.16 13.06 6.60
C THR A 106 21.77 11.80 5.98
N THR A 107 22.80 11.94 5.15
CA THR A 107 23.56 10.83 4.55
C THR A 107 25.03 10.87 4.94
N ASP A 108 25.37 11.56 6.03
CA ASP A 108 26.69 11.51 6.64
C ASP A 108 27.11 10.05 6.98
N ASP A 109 28.42 9.80 6.97
CA ASP A 109 28.99 8.46 7.18
C ASP A 109 28.56 7.86 8.53
N CYS A 110 28.53 8.67 9.59
CA CYS A 110 28.10 8.22 10.91
C CYS A 110 26.62 7.84 10.93
N ILE A 111 25.75 8.60 10.26
CA ILE A 111 24.32 8.27 10.15
C ILE A 111 24.11 6.98 9.34
N THR A 112 24.86 6.83 8.24
CA THR A 112 24.82 5.62 7.42
C THR A 112 25.28 4.40 8.21
N ARG A 113 26.38 4.52 8.98
CA ARG A 113 26.87 3.46 9.87
C ARG A 113 25.88 3.18 11.01
N PHE A 114 25.27 4.21 11.59
CA PHE A 114 24.25 4.07 12.63
C PHE A 114 23.09 3.22 12.15
N LEU A 115 22.52 3.50 10.97
CA LEU A 115 21.45 2.69 10.40
C LEU A 115 21.89 1.24 10.12
N LYS A 116 23.12 1.01 9.64
CA LYS A 116 23.67 -0.35 9.51
C LYS A 116 23.79 -1.05 10.87
N GLY A 117 24.15 -0.31 11.91
CA GLY A 117 24.19 -0.78 13.29
C GLY A 117 22.81 -1.18 13.80
N THR A 118 21.80 -0.34 13.61
CA THR A 118 20.43 -0.65 14.06
C THR A 118 19.84 -1.86 13.34
N TYR A 119 20.18 -2.08 12.07
CA TYR A 119 19.84 -3.31 11.35
C TYR A 119 20.47 -4.55 11.99
N ARG A 120 21.75 -4.48 12.43
CA ARG A 120 22.42 -5.62 13.09
C ARG A 120 21.91 -5.88 14.50
N LEU A 121 21.64 -4.81 15.26
CA LEU A 121 21.14 -4.90 16.63
C LEU A 121 19.67 -5.35 16.68
N ARG A 122 18.87 -4.96 15.68
CA ARG A 122 17.44 -5.29 15.57
C ARG A 122 17.10 -5.67 14.13
N PRO A 123 17.50 -6.89 13.69
CA PRO A 123 17.28 -7.32 12.32
C PRO A 123 15.78 -7.36 12.00
N PRO A 124 15.32 -6.69 10.92
CA PRO A 124 13.93 -6.72 10.52
C PRO A 124 13.57 -8.12 10.03
N ARG A 125 12.48 -8.67 10.56
CA ARG A 125 11.89 -9.90 10.04
C ARG A 125 10.87 -9.57 8.96
N PRO A 126 10.78 -10.35 7.88
CA PRO A 126 9.66 -10.23 6.95
C PRO A 126 8.35 -10.42 7.71
N LYS A 127 7.29 -9.73 7.27
CA LYS A 127 5.99 -9.85 7.93
C LYS A 127 5.38 -11.26 7.74
N TYR A 128 5.67 -11.90 6.61
CA TYR A 128 5.14 -13.20 6.24
C TYR A 128 6.27 -14.12 5.79
N ASP A 129 6.39 -15.27 6.46
CA ASP A 129 7.31 -16.34 6.07
C ASP A 129 6.64 -17.36 5.14
N PHE A 130 5.33 -17.57 5.31
CA PHE A 130 4.46 -18.40 4.49
C PHE A 130 3.22 -17.61 4.04
N THR A 131 2.37 -18.22 3.22
CA THR A 131 1.08 -17.65 2.81
C THR A 131 -0.07 -18.65 2.96
N TRP A 132 -1.29 -18.21 2.70
CA TRP A 132 -2.52 -19.00 2.80
C TRP A 132 -3.02 -19.42 1.42
N ASP A 133 -3.83 -20.48 1.37
CA ASP A 133 -4.39 -21.01 0.13
C ASP A 133 -5.57 -20.17 -0.37
N PRO A 134 -5.49 -19.56 -1.57
CA PRO A 134 -6.61 -18.86 -2.19
C PRO A 134 -7.92 -19.65 -2.28
N LEU A 135 -7.85 -20.98 -2.34
CA LEU A 135 -9.03 -21.83 -2.49
C LEU A 135 -10.01 -21.70 -1.31
N ASN A 136 -9.51 -21.53 -0.08
CA ASN A 136 -10.36 -21.32 1.10
C ASN A 136 -11.24 -20.07 0.96
N VAL A 137 -10.64 -18.96 0.51
CA VAL A 137 -11.34 -17.71 0.26
C VAL A 137 -12.30 -17.85 -0.92
N LEU A 138 -11.87 -18.49 -2.02
CA LEU A 138 -12.73 -18.71 -3.18
C LEU A 138 -13.96 -19.56 -2.85
N ASN A 139 -13.78 -20.61 -2.04
CA ASN A 139 -14.87 -21.46 -1.56
C ASN A 139 -15.85 -20.67 -0.72
N TYR A 140 -15.38 -19.90 0.27
CA TYR A 140 -16.24 -19.00 1.05
C TYR A 140 -17.03 -18.04 0.14
N LEU A 141 -16.34 -17.35 -0.78
CA LEU A 141 -16.98 -16.39 -1.67
C LEU A 141 -18.00 -17.04 -2.60
N SER A 142 -17.81 -18.31 -2.98
CA SER A 142 -18.75 -19.04 -3.85
C SER A 142 -20.17 -19.12 -3.28
N SER A 143 -20.31 -19.12 -1.96
CA SER A 143 -21.61 -19.12 -1.26
C SER A 143 -22.47 -17.88 -1.53
N PHE A 144 -21.86 -16.78 -2.00
CA PHE A 144 -22.57 -15.54 -2.35
C PHE A 144 -23.01 -15.55 -3.82
N PHE A 145 -23.57 -16.68 -4.26
CA PHE A 145 -24.12 -16.89 -5.58
C PHE A 145 -25.35 -17.81 -5.45
N PRO A 146 -26.45 -17.57 -6.18
CA PRO A 146 -26.67 -16.53 -7.19
C PRO A 146 -26.83 -15.11 -6.59
N TYR A 147 -26.46 -14.08 -7.35
CA TYR A 147 -26.35 -12.69 -6.85
C TYR A 147 -27.67 -12.01 -6.48
N ASN A 148 -28.82 -12.56 -6.88
CA ASN A 148 -30.13 -11.94 -6.67
C ASN A 148 -30.40 -11.69 -5.17
N ASN A 149 -30.05 -12.66 -4.32
CA ASN A 149 -30.34 -12.63 -2.88
C ASN A 149 -29.19 -12.10 -2.01
N VAL A 150 -28.04 -11.75 -2.60
CA VAL A 150 -26.84 -11.32 -1.87
C VAL A 150 -26.96 -9.85 -1.48
N SER A 151 -26.75 -9.47 -0.23
CA SER A 151 -26.81 -8.06 0.17
C SER A 151 -25.74 -7.21 -0.57
N VAL A 152 -25.95 -5.90 -0.70
CA VAL A 152 -24.93 -5.00 -1.29
C VAL A 152 -23.62 -5.04 -0.48
N ALA A 153 -23.72 -5.22 0.84
CA ALA A 153 -22.58 -5.30 1.73
C ALA A 153 -21.74 -6.57 1.48
N ASP A 154 -22.38 -7.71 1.27
CA ASP A 154 -21.68 -8.97 0.98
C ASP A 154 -21.15 -8.98 -0.46
N LEU A 155 -21.93 -8.43 -1.40
CA LEU A 155 -21.54 -8.33 -2.80
C LEU A 155 -20.30 -7.46 -2.99
N VAL A 156 -20.19 -6.34 -2.25
CA VAL A 156 -18.98 -5.49 -2.34
C VAL A 156 -17.76 -6.21 -1.78
N ILE A 157 -17.89 -6.93 -0.66
CA ILE A 157 -16.82 -7.74 -0.05
C ILE A 157 -16.33 -8.80 -1.05
N LYS A 158 -17.26 -9.52 -1.68
CA LYS A 158 -16.93 -10.49 -2.73
C LYS A 158 -16.24 -9.85 -3.91
N THR A 159 -16.82 -8.78 -4.46
CA THR A 159 -16.32 -8.13 -5.67
C THR A 159 -14.90 -7.61 -5.46
N VAL A 160 -14.63 -6.89 -4.36
CA VAL A 160 -13.28 -6.37 -4.09
C VAL A 160 -12.27 -7.50 -3.87
N THR A 161 -12.67 -8.57 -3.18
CA THR A 161 -11.77 -9.69 -2.88
C THR A 161 -11.45 -10.52 -4.12
N LEU A 162 -12.43 -10.79 -4.98
CA LEU A 162 -12.22 -11.47 -6.27
C LEU A 162 -11.31 -10.64 -7.20
N ILE A 163 -11.52 -9.32 -7.31
CA ILE A 163 -10.63 -8.47 -8.12
C ILE A 163 -9.21 -8.47 -7.52
N ALA A 164 -9.07 -8.40 -6.20
CA ALA A 164 -7.77 -8.43 -5.54
C ALA A 164 -7.00 -9.74 -5.79
N LEU A 165 -7.69 -10.88 -5.73
CA LEU A 165 -7.12 -12.19 -6.07
C LEU A 165 -6.75 -12.27 -7.56
N ALA A 166 -7.67 -11.91 -8.46
CA ALA A 166 -7.51 -12.05 -9.90
C ALA A 166 -6.46 -11.11 -10.51
N SER A 167 -6.31 -9.91 -9.94
CA SER A 167 -5.37 -8.89 -10.48
C SER A 167 -4.08 -8.76 -9.69
N ALA A 168 -4.03 -9.28 -8.46
CA ALA A 168 -2.94 -9.06 -7.51
C ALA A 168 -2.62 -7.56 -7.27
N GLN A 169 -3.50 -6.63 -7.63
CA GLN A 169 -3.25 -5.19 -7.51
C GLN A 169 -3.36 -4.68 -6.06
N ARG A 170 -2.77 -3.51 -5.80
CA ARG A 170 -2.88 -2.86 -4.48
C ARG A 170 -4.29 -2.31 -4.27
N MET A 171 -4.73 -2.24 -3.02
CA MET A 171 -6.03 -1.60 -2.67
C MET A 171 -6.14 -0.16 -3.16
N GLN A 172 -5.03 0.59 -3.20
CA GLN A 172 -4.99 1.92 -3.79
C GLN A 172 -5.42 1.90 -5.26
N THR A 173 -4.88 0.97 -6.04
CA THR A 173 -5.24 0.78 -7.45
C THR A 173 -6.73 0.44 -7.59
N LEU A 174 -7.22 -0.49 -6.76
CA LEU A 174 -8.64 -0.88 -6.80
C LEU A 174 -9.59 0.25 -6.41
N SER A 175 -9.20 1.12 -5.48
CA SER A 175 -10.00 2.29 -5.08
C SER A 175 -10.11 3.36 -6.17
N LEU A 176 -9.30 3.29 -7.23
CA LEU A 176 -9.30 4.24 -8.35
C LEU A 176 -10.07 3.72 -9.57
N ILE A 177 -10.67 2.52 -9.49
CA ILE A 177 -11.50 1.99 -10.57
C ILE A 177 -12.72 2.89 -10.73
N LYS A 178 -12.94 3.39 -11.95
CA LYS A 178 -14.06 4.26 -12.32
C LYS A 178 -14.98 3.55 -13.31
N LEU A 179 -16.28 3.75 -13.19
CA LEU A 179 -17.30 3.07 -14.00
C LEU A 179 -17.11 3.37 -15.49
N LYS A 180 -16.87 4.64 -15.86
CA LYS A 180 -16.63 5.03 -17.26
C LYS A 180 -15.40 4.37 -17.91
N ASN A 181 -14.48 3.84 -17.10
CA ASN A 181 -13.26 3.20 -17.57
C ASN A 181 -13.37 1.67 -17.65
N ILE A 182 -14.55 1.11 -17.37
CA ILE A 182 -14.84 -0.33 -17.49
C ILE A 182 -15.44 -0.58 -18.87
N GLN A 183 -14.78 -1.43 -19.66
CA GLN A 183 -15.22 -1.83 -20.98
C GLN A 183 -15.64 -3.29 -20.93
N PHE A 184 -16.91 -3.56 -21.19
CA PHE A 184 -17.45 -4.92 -21.29
C PHE A 184 -17.19 -5.46 -22.69
N GLN A 185 -16.50 -6.60 -22.78
CA GLN A 185 -16.25 -7.33 -24.02
C GLN A 185 -16.97 -8.68 -23.98
N GLN A 186 -16.90 -9.42 -25.08
CA GLN A 186 -17.55 -10.73 -25.19
C GLN A 186 -16.99 -11.77 -24.19
N ASN A 187 -15.68 -11.75 -23.94
CA ASN A 187 -14.97 -12.77 -23.17
C ASN A 187 -14.34 -12.25 -21.87
N SER A 188 -14.30 -10.94 -21.65
CA SER A 188 -13.74 -10.34 -20.45
C SER A 188 -14.29 -8.94 -20.18
N ILE A 189 -13.92 -8.37 -19.04
CA ILE A 189 -13.99 -6.93 -18.80
C ILE A 189 -12.58 -6.34 -18.79
N LEU A 190 -12.41 -5.20 -19.45
CA LEU A 190 -11.18 -4.41 -19.40
C LEU A 190 -11.39 -3.19 -18.53
N ILE A 191 -10.52 -2.98 -17.54
CA ILE A 191 -10.60 -1.86 -16.60
C ILE A 191 -9.34 -1.01 -16.73
N LYS A 192 -9.50 0.22 -17.24
CA LYS A 192 -8.41 1.20 -17.35
C LYS A 192 -8.30 2.03 -16.07
N ILE A 193 -7.09 2.21 -15.55
CA ILE A 193 -6.85 3.02 -14.35
C ILE A 193 -5.84 4.12 -14.70
N PRO A 194 -6.26 5.22 -15.36
CA PRO A 194 -5.36 6.26 -15.84
C PRO A 194 -4.77 7.13 -14.72
N ASP A 195 -5.40 7.13 -13.54
CA ASP A 195 -4.96 7.86 -12.36
C ASP A 195 -3.55 7.46 -11.93
N LEU A 196 -2.77 8.43 -11.42
CA LEU A 196 -1.44 8.17 -10.90
C LEU A 196 -1.50 7.28 -9.65
N ILE A 197 -0.72 6.21 -9.66
CA ILE A 197 -0.53 5.28 -8.55
C ILE A 197 0.92 5.28 -8.07
N LYS A 198 1.17 4.62 -6.93
CA LYS A 198 2.52 4.52 -6.32
C LYS A 198 3.61 4.03 -7.28
N THR A 199 3.25 3.25 -8.29
CA THR A 199 4.19 2.68 -9.27
C THR A 199 4.18 3.38 -10.63
N SER A 200 3.40 4.45 -10.80
CA SER A 200 3.41 5.23 -12.04
C SER A 200 4.75 5.94 -12.22
N ARG A 201 5.22 5.97 -13.47
CA ARG A 201 6.47 6.64 -13.86
C ARG A 201 6.28 7.32 -15.23
N PRO A 202 7.02 8.40 -15.52
CA PRO A 202 7.04 8.97 -16.86
C PRO A 202 7.34 7.91 -17.92
N GLY A 203 6.62 7.94 -19.04
CA GLY A 203 6.79 7.00 -20.15
C GLY A 203 6.27 5.58 -19.92
N THR A 204 5.67 5.27 -18.77
CA THR A 204 5.10 3.93 -18.49
C THR A 204 3.58 3.92 -18.63
N CYS A 205 3.03 2.83 -19.18
CA CYS A 205 1.59 2.64 -19.23
C CYS A 205 1.01 2.48 -17.82
N GLN A 206 -0.16 3.08 -17.62
CA GLN A 206 -0.93 2.85 -16.41
C GLN A 206 -1.60 1.47 -16.41
N PRO A 207 -2.04 0.95 -15.25
CA PRO A 207 -2.63 -0.38 -15.17
C PRO A 207 -3.86 -0.55 -16.09
N LEU A 208 -3.88 -1.68 -16.79
CA LEU A 208 -5.03 -2.21 -17.50
C LEU A 208 -5.34 -3.59 -16.92
N LEU A 209 -6.47 -3.73 -16.23
CA LEU A 209 -6.90 -5.02 -15.69
C LEU A 209 -7.74 -5.73 -16.75
N ASN A 210 -7.38 -6.95 -17.09
CA ASN A 210 -8.18 -7.84 -17.92
C ASN A 210 -8.75 -8.94 -17.04
N LEU A 211 -10.07 -8.93 -16.81
CA LEU A 211 -10.75 -9.91 -15.98
C LEU A 211 -11.62 -10.80 -16.89
N PRO A 212 -11.21 -12.03 -17.21
CA PRO A 212 -11.97 -12.92 -18.06
C PRO A 212 -13.27 -13.37 -17.38
N TYR A 213 -14.28 -13.70 -18.19
CA TYR A 213 -15.46 -14.40 -17.72
C TYR A 213 -15.12 -15.88 -17.50
N ILE A 214 -15.24 -16.35 -16.26
CA ILE A 214 -15.12 -17.76 -15.89
C ILE A 214 -16.51 -18.38 -16.00
N ARG A 215 -16.82 -19.03 -17.13
CA ARG A 215 -18.17 -19.52 -17.43
C ARG A 215 -18.47 -20.86 -16.75
N GLU A 216 -17.45 -21.66 -16.53
CA GLU A 216 -17.48 -22.96 -15.88
C GLU A 216 -17.66 -22.84 -14.36
N SER A 217 -17.36 -21.66 -13.79
CA SER A 217 -17.49 -21.39 -12.36
C SER A 217 -17.93 -19.94 -12.11
N PRO A 218 -19.17 -19.57 -12.50
CA PRO A 218 -19.69 -18.21 -12.39
C PRO A 218 -19.72 -17.70 -10.94
N GLN A 219 -19.83 -18.60 -9.97
CA GLN A 219 -19.82 -18.33 -8.54
C GLN A 219 -18.49 -17.74 -8.03
N ILE A 220 -17.38 -17.85 -8.76
CA ILE A 220 -16.11 -17.20 -8.41
C ILE A 220 -15.61 -16.24 -9.50
N CYS A 221 -16.46 -15.90 -10.47
CA CYS A 221 -16.09 -15.08 -11.61
C CYS A 221 -15.95 -13.59 -11.21
N PRO A 222 -14.74 -12.99 -11.27
CA PRO A 222 -14.53 -11.58 -10.91
C PRO A 222 -15.29 -10.64 -11.85
N ALA A 223 -15.27 -10.91 -13.16
CA ALA A 223 -15.96 -10.09 -14.15
C ALA A 223 -17.48 -10.05 -13.94
N LEU A 224 -18.07 -11.21 -13.62
CA LEU A 224 -19.50 -11.31 -13.33
C LEU A 224 -19.86 -10.60 -12.01
N SER A 225 -19.02 -10.72 -10.99
CA SER A 225 -19.23 -10.01 -9.71
C SER A 225 -19.23 -8.50 -9.89
N VAL A 226 -18.32 -7.97 -10.73
CA VAL A 226 -18.26 -6.53 -11.06
C VAL A 226 -19.54 -6.09 -11.75
N LYS A 227 -19.99 -6.84 -12.77
CA LYS A 227 -21.24 -6.54 -13.49
C LYS A 227 -22.43 -6.51 -12.51
N SER A 228 -22.60 -7.56 -11.71
CA SER A 228 -23.68 -7.66 -10.75
C SER A 228 -23.65 -6.55 -9.69
N TYR A 229 -22.46 -6.17 -9.20
CA TYR A 229 -22.30 -5.08 -8.25
C TYR A 229 -22.68 -3.73 -8.85
N ILE A 230 -22.31 -3.46 -10.11
CA ILE A 230 -22.71 -2.24 -10.82
C ILE A 230 -24.23 -2.19 -10.94
N ASP A 231 -24.86 -3.28 -11.38
CA ASP A 231 -26.31 -3.35 -11.55
C ASP A 231 -27.05 -3.13 -10.22
N LYS A 232 -26.61 -3.79 -9.15
CA LYS A 232 -27.25 -3.71 -7.82
C LYS A 232 -27.04 -2.36 -7.12
N THR A 233 -26.00 -1.63 -7.50
CA THR A 233 -25.71 -0.29 -6.94
C THR A 233 -26.23 0.85 -7.81
N LYS A 234 -26.81 0.57 -8.99
CA LYS A 234 -27.26 1.59 -9.94
C LYS A 234 -28.21 2.61 -9.32
N THR A 235 -29.18 2.16 -8.52
CA THR A 235 -30.17 3.03 -7.86
C THR A 235 -29.64 3.74 -6.61
N LEU A 236 -28.50 3.30 -6.07
CA LEU A 236 -27.86 3.92 -4.91
C LEU A 236 -26.98 5.11 -5.31
N ARG A 237 -26.57 5.16 -6.58
CA ARG A 237 -25.72 6.21 -7.15
C ARG A 237 -26.62 7.37 -7.57
N GLY A 238 -26.63 8.44 -6.78
CA GLY A 238 -27.30 9.69 -7.14
C GLY A 238 -26.53 10.51 -8.19
N GLU A 239 -27.10 11.65 -8.61
CA GLU A 239 -26.48 12.55 -9.60
C GLU A 239 -25.13 13.13 -9.15
N GLN A 240 -24.94 13.32 -7.85
CA GLN A 240 -23.65 13.73 -7.26
C GLN A 240 -22.74 12.56 -6.88
N SER A 241 -23.08 11.32 -7.28
CA SER A 241 -22.28 10.16 -6.97
C SER A 241 -20.94 10.23 -7.69
N ASP A 242 -19.87 10.00 -6.94
CA ASP A 242 -18.55 9.76 -7.50
C ASP A 242 -18.61 8.59 -8.53
N ASP A 243 -17.97 8.78 -9.70
CA ASP A 243 -17.81 7.79 -10.79
C ASP A 243 -16.98 6.55 -10.39
N HIS A 244 -16.69 6.36 -9.11
CA HIS A 244 -15.89 5.25 -8.61
C HIS A 244 -16.73 3.97 -8.51
N LEU A 245 -16.13 2.82 -8.85
CA LEU A 245 -16.78 1.53 -8.76
C LEU A 245 -17.25 1.25 -7.33
N PHE A 246 -16.36 1.41 -6.35
CA PHE A 246 -16.68 1.09 -4.96
C PHE A 246 -17.24 2.31 -4.20
N ILE A 247 -18.41 2.12 -3.62
CA ILE A 247 -19.13 3.12 -2.80
C ILE A 247 -19.40 2.58 -1.40
N SER A 248 -19.62 3.47 -0.43
CA SER A 248 -19.96 3.07 0.93
C SER A 248 -21.27 2.30 0.94
N VAL A 249 -21.43 1.36 1.88
CA VAL A 249 -22.67 0.55 1.99
C VAL A 249 -23.78 1.26 2.77
N ARG A 250 -23.49 2.46 3.28
CA ARG A 250 -24.43 3.33 4.01
C ARG A 250 -24.55 4.67 3.29
N LYS A 251 -25.72 5.30 3.40
CA LYS A 251 -25.94 6.70 2.96
C LYS A 251 -24.85 7.59 3.56
N PRO A 252 -24.31 8.57 2.82
CA PRO A 252 -24.71 9.01 1.48
C PRO A 252 -24.08 8.26 0.30
N TYR A 253 -23.62 7.01 0.47
CA TYR A 253 -23.08 6.15 -0.61
C TYR A 253 -21.92 6.78 -1.40
N LYS A 254 -21.02 7.48 -0.68
CA LYS A 254 -19.83 8.14 -1.26
C LYS A 254 -18.77 7.13 -1.70
N LYS A 255 -17.83 7.54 -2.55
CA LYS A 255 -16.66 6.69 -2.86
C LYS A 255 -15.92 6.27 -1.59
N VAL A 256 -15.33 5.08 -1.64
CA VAL A 256 -14.49 4.58 -0.54
C VAL A 256 -13.02 4.56 -0.91
N GLY A 257 -12.18 4.76 0.10
CA GLY A 257 -10.73 4.73 -0.04
C GLY A 257 -10.13 3.33 0.13
N SER A 258 -8.83 3.24 -0.10
CA SER A 258 -8.06 1.99 0.03
C SER A 258 -8.14 1.33 1.42
N GLN A 259 -8.30 2.11 2.51
CA GLN A 259 -8.45 1.52 3.86
C GLN A 259 -9.76 0.73 3.99
N THR A 260 -10.88 1.28 3.49
CA THR A 260 -12.19 0.61 3.55
C THR A 260 -12.18 -0.65 2.70
N LEU A 261 -11.60 -0.60 1.50
CA LEU A 261 -11.43 -1.79 0.66
C LEU A 261 -10.58 -2.86 1.37
N GLY A 262 -9.47 -2.46 1.99
CA GLY A 262 -8.64 -3.37 2.77
C GLY A 262 -9.40 -3.99 3.95
N HIS A 263 -10.26 -3.23 4.62
CA HIS A 263 -11.10 -3.75 5.70
C HIS A 263 -12.10 -4.80 5.19
N TRP A 264 -12.74 -4.58 4.04
CA TRP A 264 -13.64 -5.56 3.41
C TRP A 264 -12.93 -6.84 2.98
N VAL A 265 -11.75 -6.72 2.39
CA VAL A 265 -10.92 -7.90 2.07
C VAL A 265 -10.55 -8.64 3.35
N LYS A 266 -10.13 -7.94 4.42
CA LYS A 266 -9.81 -8.57 5.71
C LYS A 266 -11.00 -9.33 6.30
N LYS A 267 -12.22 -8.78 6.19
CA LYS A 267 -13.46 -9.49 6.58
C LYS A 267 -13.68 -10.78 5.80
N ALA A 268 -13.43 -10.77 4.49
CA ALA A 268 -13.53 -12.00 3.69
C ALA A 268 -12.50 -13.04 4.13
N LEU A 269 -11.26 -12.61 4.42
CA LEU A 269 -10.21 -13.51 4.92
C LEU A 269 -10.63 -14.15 6.25
N GLU A 270 -11.06 -13.34 7.21
CA GLU A 270 -11.51 -13.80 8.53
C GLU A 270 -12.67 -14.80 8.42
N ALA A 271 -13.70 -14.47 7.65
CA ALA A 271 -14.87 -15.33 7.47
C ALA A 271 -14.55 -16.63 6.69
N SER A 272 -13.46 -16.66 5.93
CA SER A 272 -12.96 -17.86 5.26
C SER A 272 -12.00 -18.72 6.10
N GLY A 273 -11.81 -18.36 7.38
CA GLY A 273 -10.94 -19.10 8.31
C GLY A 273 -9.45 -18.75 8.20
N ILE A 274 -9.08 -17.66 7.53
CA ILE A 274 -7.70 -17.17 7.52
C ILE A 274 -7.44 -16.35 8.79
N ASP A 275 -6.35 -16.67 9.49
CA ASP A 275 -5.94 -15.91 10.68
C ASP A 275 -5.54 -14.48 10.32
N VAL A 276 -6.42 -13.54 10.66
CA VAL A 276 -6.24 -12.10 10.38
C VAL A 276 -5.44 -11.34 11.45
N GLY A 277 -5.01 -12.03 12.52
CA GLY A 277 -3.96 -11.59 13.43
C GLY A 277 -2.58 -11.67 12.77
N ILE A 278 -2.38 -12.69 11.94
CA ILE A 278 -1.18 -12.84 11.10
C ILE A 278 -1.35 -12.06 9.79
N PHE A 279 -2.40 -12.36 9.02
CA PHE A 279 -2.56 -11.91 7.65
C PHE A 279 -3.43 -10.65 7.50
N GLY A 280 -2.85 -9.59 6.93
CA GLY A 280 -3.60 -8.39 6.55
C GLY A 280 -4.14 -8.48 5.11
N ALA A 281 -4.94 -7.50 4.69
CA ALA A 281 -5.50 -7.44 3.34
C ALA A 281 -4.47 -7.51 2.20
N HIS A 282 -3.26 -6.97 2.41
CA HIS A 282 -2.19 -7.04 1.41
C HIS A 282 -1.63 -8.46 1.20
N SER A 283 -1.87 -9.38 2.15
CA SER A 283 -1.48 -10.79 2.03
C SER A 283 -2.18 -11.48 0.85
N THR A 284 -3.35 -11.01 0.43
CA THR A 284 -4.06 -11.50 -0.78
C THR A 284 -3.16 -11.45 -2.02
N ARG A 285 -2.31 -10.42 -2.13
CA ARG A 285 -1.32 -10.32 -3.21
C ARG A 285 -0.23 -11.38 -3.10
N HIS A 286 0.20 -11.73 -1.89
CA HIS A 286 1.18 -12.81 -1.68
C HIS A 286 0.58 -14.16 -2.06
N ALA A 287 -0.62 -14.45 -1.55
CA ALA A 287 -1.33 -15.70 -1.79
C ALA A 287 -1.64 -15.90 -3.27
N SER A 288 -2.24 -14.92 -3.96
CA SER A 288 -2.62 -15.08 -5.36
C SER A 288 -1.43 -15.20 -6.31
N THR A 289 -0.38 -14.39 -6.12
CA THR A 289 0.81 -14.47 -6.98
C THR A 289 1.63 -15.73 -6.74
N SER A 290 1.70 -16.21 -5.50
CA SER A 290 2.35 -17.49 -5.18
C SER A 290 1.57 -18.66 -5.76
N ALA A 291 0.24 -18.69 -5.58
CA ALA A 291 -0.60 -19.74 -6.16
C ALA A 291 -0.53 -19.79 -7.68
N ALA A 292 -0.59 -18.64 -8.36
CA ALA A 292 -0.43 -18.57 -9.82
C ALA A 292 0.92 -19.13 -10.28
N HIS A 293 2.01 -18.76 -9.60
CA HIS A 293 3.33 -19.27 -9.94
C HIS A 293 3.46 -20.78 -9.68
N SER A 294 2.94 -21.28 -8.56
CA SER A 294 2.92 -22.72 -8.23
C SER A 294 2.06 -23.54 -9.19
N ALA A 295 1.03 -22.93 -9.79
CA ALA A 295 0.23 -23.51 -10.86
C ALA A 295 0.91 -23.48 -12.24
N GLY A 296 2.17 -23.06 -12.33
CA GLY A 296 2.96 -23.04 -13.56
C GLY A 296 2.79 -21.79 -14.43
N VAL A 297 2.10 -20.75 -13.95
CA VAL A 297 1.99 -19.49 -14.70
C VAL A 297 3.37 -18.84 -14.83
N ASN A 298 3.71 -18.42 -16.05
CA ASN A 298 4.98 -17.76 -16.35
C ASN A 298 5.18 -16.52 -15.46
N ILE A 299 6.39 -16.37 -14.91
CA ILE A 299 6.74 -15.27 -14.01
C ILE A 299 6.50 -13.88 -14.61
N GLU A 300 6.66 -13.71 -15.92
CA GLU A 300 6.39 -12.45 -16.64
C GLU A 300 4.91 -12.10 -16.58
N VAL A 301 4.02 -13.09 -16.71
CA VAL A 301 2.57 -12.90 -16.57
C VAL A 301 2.23 -12.51 -15.13
N VAL A 302 2.84 -13.18 -14.14
CA VAL A 302 2.67 -12.82 -12.72
C VAL A 302 3.16 -11.40 -12.44
N ARG A 303 4.31 -11.01 -12.99
CA ARG A 303 4.87 -9.64 -12.90
C ARG A 303 3.93 -8.61 -13.50
N LYS A 304 3.48 -8.84 -14.73
CA LYS A 304 2.57 -7.95 -15.44
C LYS A 304 1.24 -7.79 -14.70
N ALA A 305 0.62 -8.88 -14.26
CA ALA A 305 -0.63 -8.86 -13.51
C ALA A 305 -0.50 -8.00 -12.25
N ALA A 306 0.57 -8.21 -11.47
CA ALA A 306 0.79 -7.50 -10.23
C ALA A 306 1.33 -6.06 -10.43
N GLY A 307 1.73 -5.67 -11.65
CA GLY A 307 2.34 -4.36 -11.94
C GLY A 307 3.77 -4.22 -11.42
N TRP A 308 4.55 -5.30 -11.50
CA TRP A 308 6.02 -5.26 -11.36
C TRP A 308 6.66 -5.05 -12.73
N SER A 309 7.84 -4.42 -12.77
CA SER A 309 8.63 -4.33 -14.01
C SER A 309 9.16 -5.70 -14.42
N ASP A 310 9.43 -5.87 -15.71
CA ASP A 310 9.80 -7.17 -16.29
C ASP A 310 11.09 -7.75 -15.68
N SER A 311 12.06 -6.88 -15.38
CA SER A 311 13.34 -7.24 -14.73
C SER A 311 13.28 -7.31 -13.20
N SER A 312 12.10 -7.17 -12.58
CA SER A 312 11.98 -7.05 -11.13
C SER A 312 12.15 -8.39 -10.40
N ASN A 313 13.03 -8.41 -9.39
CA ASN A 313 13.13 -9.51 -8.42
C ASN A 313 12.18 -9.35 -7.21
N VAL A 314 11.30 -8.35 -7.22
CA VAL A 314 10.41 -8.06 -6.08
C VAL A 314 9.49 -9.25 -5.76
N PHE A 315 8.97 -9.92 -6.80
CA PHE A 315 8.14 -11.11 -6.59
C PHE A 315 8.91 -12.19 -5.84
N LEU A 316 10.02 -12.66 -6.41
CA LEU A 316 10.83 -13.75 -5.87
C LEU A 316 11.36 -13.45 -4.46
N LYS A 317 11.75 -12.20 -4.19
CA LYS A 317 12.36 -11.82 -2.91
C LYS A 317 11.35 -11.59 -1.78
N TYR A 318 10.16 -11.07 -2.10
CA TYR A 318 9.24 -10.57 -1.07
C TYR A 318 7.85 -11.21 -1.10
N TYR A 319 7.38 -11.72 -2.25
CA TYR A 319 6.00 -12.15 -2.44
C TYR A 319 5.84 -13.65 -2.68
N LYS A 320 6.79 -14.31 -3.35
CA LYS A 320 6.83 -15.76 -3.48
C LYS A 320 6.98 -16.36 -2.09
N LYS A 321 5.91 -16.98 -1.61
CA LYS A 321 5.81 -17.59 -0.28
C LYS A 321 5.14 -18.94 -0.46
N ASP A 322 5.70 -19.94 0.19
CA ASP A 322 5.13 -21.28 0.16
C ASP A 322 3.91 -21.34 1.09
N LEU A 323 2.99 -22.25 0.76
CA LEU A 323 1.96 -22.64 1.71
C LEU A 323 2.64 -23.38 2.87
N LEU A 324 2.14 -23.16 4.08
CA LEU A 324 2.55 -24.00 5.19
C LEU A 324 2.02 -25.42 4.93
N ARG A 325 2.93 -26.33 4.55
CA ARG A 325 2.65 -27.76 4.37
C ARG A 325 3.34 -28.50 5.52
N PRO A 326 2.63 -28.78 6.63
CA PRO A 326 3.22 -29.50 7.77
C PRO A 326 3.77 -30.87 7.34
N ASP A 327 3.14 -31.45 6.32
CA ASP A 327 3.35 -32.81 5.83
C ASP A 327 4.47 -32.89 4.78
N ALA A 328 5.01 -31.76 4.32
CA ALA A 328 6.12 -31.74 3.37
C ALA A 328 7.45 -31.85 4.13
N ASN A 329 7.83 -33.08 4.48
CA ASN A 329 9.08 -33.34 5.18
C ASN A 329 10.24 -33.42 4.17
N TYR A 330 11.10 -32.40 4.17
CA TYR A 330 12.32 -32.38 3.35
C TYR A 330 13.22 -33.59 3.63
N VAL A 331 13.26 -34.05 4.88
CA VAL A 331 14.06 -35.21 5.25
C VAL A 331 13.49 -36.46 4.60
N GLU A 332 12.18 -36.71 4.65
CA GLU A 332 11.57 -37.87 3.97
C GLU A 332 11.86 -37.86 2.46
N ALA A 333 11.71 -36.70 1.81
CA ALA A 333 11.96 -36.57 0.37
C ALA A 333 13.43 -36.76 -0.05
N VAL A 334 14.40 -36.34 0.78
CA VAL A 334 15.83 -36.50 0.49
C VAL A 334 16.34 -37.89 0.89
N PHE A 335 15.83 -38.41 1.99
CA PHE A 335 16.29 -39.66 2.57
C PHE A 335 15.48 -40.88 2.08
N ASN A 336 14.44 -40.67 1.25
CA ASN A 336 13.52 -41.70 0.75
C ASN A 336 12.92 -42.57 1.87
N ILE A 337 12.54 -41.95 2.99
CA ILE A 337 11.90 -42.62 4.13
C ILE A 337 10.43 -42.25 4.25
#